data_AF-A0A0P1I7J5-F1
#
_entry.id   AF-A0A0P1I7J5-F1
#
_cell.length_a   1.000
_cell.length_b   1.000
_cell.length_c   1.000
_cell.angle_alpha   90.00
_cell.angle_beta   90.00
_cell.angle_gamma   90.00
#
_symmetry.space_group_name_H-M   'P 1'
#
loop_
_entity.id
_entity.type
_entity.pdbx_description
1 polymer ?
#
loop_
_entity_poly.entity_id
_entity_poly.type
_entity_poly.pdbx_seq_one_letter_code
_entity_poly.pdbx_strand_id
1 'polypeptide(L)'
;MTQPQNPSLLAEITASFRALPTWVIAWVFLILAPVNAASLAFLGQPSGAYVAMFAIGGGVISLAIAIKSRGLTRLVSAGHIIAWTPLLLWLVLAPPPAEGAYDTYLTILIVVNAISLAFDANDARLWLRGDRSVYA
;
A
#
# COMPACT_ATOMS: atom_id res chain seq x y z
N MET A 1 41.34 -2.53 -14.18
CA MET A 1 40.47 -2.12 -13.07
C MET A 1 39.07 -1.95 -13.60
N THR A 2 38.18 -2.91 -13.36
CA THR A 2 36.76 -2.78 -13.69
C THR A 2 36.13 -1.83 -12.67
N GLN A 3 35.58 -0.70 -13.13
CA GLN A 3 34.74 0.16 -12.30
C GLN A 3 33.63 -0.71 -11.69
N PRO A 4 33.33 -0.63 -10.38
CA PRO A 4 32.22 -1.36 -9.80
C PRO A 4 30.94 -0.95 -10.54
N GLN A 5 30.23 -1.93 -11.09
CA GLN A 5 28.96 -1.64 -11.74
C GLN A 5 27.98 -1.14 -10.68
N ASN A 6 27.43 0.06 -10.88
CA ASN A 6 26.35 0.54 -10.04
C ASN A 6 25.19 -0.46 -10.12
N PRO A 7 24.60 -0.87 -8.98
CA PRO A 7 23.49 -1.80 -8.98
C PRO A 7 22.32 -1.24 -9.80
N SER A 8 21.54 -2.14 -10.42
CA SER A 8 20.35 -1.74 -11.16
C SER A 8 19.27 -1.21 -10.21
N LEU A 9 18.37 -0.35 -10.71
CA LEU A 9 17.25 0.18 -9.92
C LEU A 9 16.42 -0.95 -9.26
N LEU A 10 16.17 -2.02 -10.02
CA LEU A 10 15.44 -3.19 -9.50
C LEU A 10 16.21 -3.88 -8.38
N ALA A 11 17.54 -3.99 -8.49
CA ALA A 11 18.37 -4.58 -7.44
C ALA A 11 18.34 -3.74 -6.14
N GLU A 12 18.41 -2.41 -6.25
CA GLU A 12 18.35 -1.50 -5.10
C GLU A 12 16.99 -1.55 -4.39
N ILE A 13 15.88 -1.46 -5.14
CA ILE A 13 14.54 -1.58 -4.57
C ILE A 13 14.33 -2.95 -3.94
N THR A 14 14.78 -4.03 -4.60
CA THR A 14 14.66 -5.39 -4.06
C THR A 14 15.47 -5.56 -2.78
N ALA A 15 16.68 -5.02 -2.72
CA ALA A 15 17.50 -5.04 -1.51
C ALA A 15 16.81 -4.28 -0.38
N SER A 16 16.31 -3.07 -0.65
CA SER A 16 15.58 -2.25 0.32
C SER A 16 14.31 -2.93 0.83
N PHE A 17 13.58 -3.63 -0.05
CA PHE A 17 12.41 -4.41 0.35
C PHE A 17 12.78 -5.58 1.28
N ARG A 18 13.89 -6.26 1.00
CA ARG A 18 14.39 -7.38 1.83
C ARG A 18 14.96 -6.96 3.18
N ALA A 19 15.30 -5.67 3.34
CA ALA A 19 15.72 -5.11 4.63
C ALA A 19 14.55 -4.90 5.61
N LEU A 20 13.30 -4.99 5.13
CA LEU A 20 12.13 -4.93 6.01
C LEU A 20 12.04 -6.17 6.91
N PRO A 21 11.41 -6.05 8.10
CA PRO A 21 11.11 -7.20 8.93
C PRO A 21 10.29 -8.25 8.16
N THR A 22 10.64 -9.53 8.30
CA THR A 22 10.00 -10.63 7.55
C THR A 22 8.48 -10.68 7.74
N TRP A 23 7.98 -10.32 8.93
CA TRP A 23 6.54 -10.28 9.18
C TRP A 23 5.83 -9.18 8.35
N VAL A 24 6.50 -8.05 8.07
CA VAL A 24 5.97 -6.98 7.19
C VAL A 24 5.88 -7.49 5.77
N ILE A 25 6.94 -8.16 5.30
CA ILE A 25 6.99 -8.77 3.96
C ILE A 25 5.83 -9.78 3.81
N ALA A 26 5.65 -10.66 4.80
CA ALA A 26 4.55 -11.62 4.81
C ALA A 26 3.17 -10.93 4.81
N TRP A 27 2.98 -9.91 5.65
CA TRP A 27 1.74 -9.13 5.69
C TRP A 27 1.43 -8.50 4.32
N VAL A 28 2.43 -7.89 3.68
CA VAL A 28 2.25 -7.23 2.39
C VAL A 28 1.86 -8.22 1.30
N PHE A 29 2.61 -9.32 1.14
CA PHE A 29 2.42 -10.23 0.01
C PHE A 29 1.33 -11.27 0.20
N LEU A 30 1.06 -11.70 1.44
CA LEU A 30 0.08 -12.76 1.70
C LEU A 30 -1.31 -12.21 2.05
N ILE A 31 -1.40 -10.95 2.49
CA ILE A 31 -2.66 -10.36 2.98
C ILE A 31 -2.96 -9.06 2.23
N LEU A 32 -2.15 -8.02 2.41
CA LEU A 32 -2.47 -6.67 1.97
C LEU A 32 -2.63 -6.57 0.45
N ALA A 33 -1.64 -7.05 -0.31
CA ALA A 33 -1.66 -6.98 -1.77
C ALA A 33 -2.74 -7.88 -2.38
N PRO A 34 -2.92 -9.15 -1.96
CA PRO A 34 -4.05 -9.97 -2.43
C PRO A 34 -5.42 -9.36 -2.14
N VAL A 35 -5.63 -8.81 -0.94
CA VAL A 35 -6.92 -8.19 -0.56
C VAL A 35 -7.20 -6.95 -1.40
N ASN A 36 -6.22 -6.06 -1.58
CA ASN A 36 -6.42 -4.89 -2.44
C ASN A 36 -6.58 -5.28 -3.92
N ALA A 37 -5.90 -6.33 -4.40
CA ALA A 37 -6.06 -6.82 -5.76
C ALA A 37 -7.42 -7.49 -5.99
N ALA A 38 -8.00 -8.12 -4.96
CA ALA A 38 -9.32 -8.74 -5.03
C ALA A 38 -10.43 -7.73 -5.36
N SER A 39 -10.20 -6.42 -5.18
CA SER A 39 -11.12 -5.36 -5.62
C SER A 39 -11.49 -5.48 -7.11
N LEU A 40 -10.57 -6.00 -7.94
CA LEU A 40 -10.78 -6.18 -9.38
C LEU A 40 -11.85 -7.22 -9.70
N ALA A 41 -12.11 -8.16 -8.80
CA ALA A 41 -13.19 -9.14 -8.97
C ALA A 41 -14.58 -8.53 -8.76
N PHE A 42 -14.67 -7.34 -8.16
CA PHE A 42 -15.92 -6.68 -7.80
C PHE A 42 -16.21 -5.41 -8.61
N LEU A 43 -15.57 -5.21 -9.77
CA LEU A 43 -15.75 -4.00 -10.58
C LEU A 43 -17.21 -3.71 -10.97
N GLY A 44 -18.03 -4.76 -11.15
CA GLY A 44 -19.45 -4.65 -11.49
C GLY A 44 -20.40 -4.44 -10.31
N GLN A 45 -19.88 -4.42 -9.08
CA GLN A 45 -20.69 -4.18 -7.88
C GLN A 45 -20.93 -2.68 -7.67
N PRO A 46 -21.92 -2.29 -6.83
CA PRO A 46 -22.12 -0.90 -6.46
C PRO A 46 -20.82 -0.27 -5.97
N SER A 47 -20.41 0.84 -6.61
CA SER A 47 -19.15 1.55 -6.35
C SER A 47 -17.85 0.75 -6.58
N GLY A 48 -17.92 -0.47 -7.13
CA GLY A 48 -16.78 -1.39 -7.24
C GLY A 48 -15.58 -0.82 -8.01
N ALA A 49 -15.81 -0.09 -9.09
CA ALA A 49 -14.76 0.59 -9.85
C ALA A 49 -14.00 1.64 -9.01
N TYR A 50 -14.72 2.42 -8.20
CA TYR A 50 -14.09 3.42 -7.31
C TYR A 50 -13.33 2.74 -6.17
N VAL A 51 -13.91 1.70 -5.57
CA VAL A 51 -13.23 0.90 -4.54
C VAL A 51 -11.92 0.34 -5.09
N ALA A 52 -11.93 -0.24 -6.29
CA ALA A 52 -10.73 -0.75 -6.92
C ALA A 52 -9.70 0.34 -7.26
N MET A 53 -10.16 1.48 -7.76
CA MET A 53 -9.30 2.62 -8.07
C MET A 53 -8.54 3.09 -6.82
N PHE A 54 -9.20 3.24 -5.67
CA PHE A 54 -8.54 3.66 -4.44
C PHE A 54 -7.67 2.55 -3.82
N ALA A 55 -8.16 1.30 -3.79
CA ALA A 55 -7.43 0.15 -3.25
C ALA A 55 -6.09 -0.04 -3.97
N ILE A 56 -6.11 -0.09 -5.30
CA ILE A 56 -4.92 -0.26 -6.14
C ILE A 56 -4.11 1.03 -6.21
N GLY A 57 -4.78 2.18 -6.29
CA GLY A 57 -4.15 3.50 -6.41
C GLY A 57 -3.14 3.77 -5.30
N GLY A 58 -3.43 3.35 -4.06
CA GLY A 58 -2.49 3.45 -2.95
C GLY A 58 -1.16 2.74 -3.23
N GLY A 59 -1.22 1.49 -3.68
CA GLY A 59 -0.03 0.72 -4.05
C GLY A 59 0.72 1.29 -5.25
N VAL A 60 0.01 1.81 -6.25
CA VAL A 60 0.62 2.44 -7.45
C VAL A 60 1.39 3.70 -7.07
N ILE A 61 0.81 4.58 -6.24
CA ILE A 61 1.47 5.81 -5.80
C ILE A 61 2.69 5.46 -4.93
N SER A 62 2.53 4.52 -3.99
CA SER A 62 3.61 3.99 -3.14
C SER A 62 4.78 3.46 -3.98
N LEU A 63 4.50 2.69 -5.03
CA LEU A 63 5.52 2.16 -5.94
C LEU A 63 6.22 3.29 -6.71
N ALA A 64 5.48 4.29 -7.20
CA ALA A 64 6.09 5.43 -7.90
C ALA A 64 7.05 6.21 -6.99
N ILE A 65 6.71 6.38 -5.70
CA ILE A 65 7.58 6.99 -4.69
C ILE A 65 8.84 6.14 -4.48
N ALA A 66 8.71 4.82 -4.38
CA ALA A 66 9.84 3.91 -4.21
C ALA A 66 10.79 3.95 -5.42
N ILE A 67 10.25 3.99 -6.64
CA ILE A 67 11.03 4.16 -7.88
C ILE A 67 11.82 5.47 -7.86
N LYS A 68 11.16 6.59 -7.53
CA LYS A 68 11.80 7.91 -7.43
C LYS A 68 12.89 7.96 -6.36
N SER A 69 12.68 7.25 -5.26
CA SER A 69 13.60 7.20 -4.11
C SER A 69 14.68 6.13 -4.24
N ARG A 70 14.65 5.33 -5.32
CA ARG A 70 15.51 4.14 -5.53
C ARG A 70 15.48 3.14 -4.37
N GLY A 71 14.36 3.05 -3.67
CA GLY A 71 14.21 2.19 -2.49
C GLY A 71 12.99 2.57 -1.68
N LEU A 72 12.70 1.76 -0.65
CA LEU A 72 11.62 2.05 0.27
C LEU A 72 12.10 3.09 1.27
N THR A 73 11.42 4.23 1.29
CA THR A 73 11.56 5.24 2.34
C THR A 73 10.28 5.31 3.14
N ARG A 74 10.31 5.97 4.30
CA ARG A 74 9.08 6.26 5.07
C ARG A 74 8.03 7.03 4.27
N LEU A 75 8.41 7.75 3.21
CA LEU A 75 7.50 8.48 2.32
C LEU A 75 6.56 7.55 1.54
N VAL A 76 6.92 6.28 1.34
CA VAL A 76 6.07 5.31 0.64
C VAL A 76 4.69 5.21 1.30
N SER A 77 4.62 5.34 2.63
CA SER A 77 3.36 5.40 3.39
C SER A 77 2.38 6.47 2.91
N ALA A 78 2.86 7.57 2.32
CA ALA A 78 2.01 8.65 1.81
C ALA A 78 1.11 8.19 0.65
N GLY A 79 1.59 7.25 -0.19
CA GLY A 79 0.76 6.70 -1.27
C GLY A 79 -0.48 6.01 -0.74
N HIS A 80 -0.30 5.17 0.28
CA HIS A 80 -1.40 4.51 0.99
C HIS A 80 -2.31 5.51 1.68
N ILE A 81 -1.76 6.47 2.44
CA ILE A 81 -2.57 7.46 3.17
C ILE A 81 -3.45 8.28 2.22
N ILE A 82 -2.90 8.76 1.10
CA ILE A 82 -3.64 9.58 0.13
C ILE A 82 -4.82 8.83 -0.47
N ALA A 83 -4.67 7.53 -0.76
CA ALA A 83 -5.70 6.75 -1.43
C ALA A 83 -6.65 6.03 -0.45
N TRP A 84 -6.12 5.41 0.60
CA TRP A 84 -6.89 4.54 1.49
C TRP A 84 -7.63 5.30 2.57
N THR A 85 -7.13 6.45 3.05
CA THR A 85 -7.88 7.25 4.03
C THR A 85 -9.25 7.69 3.50
N PRO A 86 -9.37 8.32 2.31
CA PRO A 86 -10.69 8.67 1.79
C PRO A 86 -11.54 7.44 1.48
N LEU A 87 -10.95 6.33 1.02
CA LEU A 87 -11.67 5.08 0.81
C LEU A 87 -12.30 4.56 2.11
N LEU A 88 -11.53 4.48 3.21
CA LEU A 88 -12.04 3.99 4.49
C LEU A 88 -13.12 4.89 5.05
N LEU A 89 -12.90 6.21 5.02
CA LEU A 89 -13.91 7.17 5.47
C LEU A 89 -15.22 7.00 4.68
N TRP A 90 -15.12 6.83 3.36
CA TRP A 90 -16.29 6.61 2.53
C TRP A 90 -17.00 5.30 2.86
N LEU A 91 -16.29 4.17 2.92
CA LEU A 91 -16.88 2.87 3.18
C LEU A 91 -17.51 2.77 4.58
N VAL A 92 -16.99 3.49 5.58
CA VAL A 92 -17.54 3.48 6.94
C VAL A 92 -18.71 4.44 7.11
N LEU A 93 -18.63 5.64 6.53
CA LEU A 93 -19.63 6.70 6.75
C LEU A 93 -20.79 6.64 5.75
N ALA A 94 -20.55 6.11 4.55
CA ALA A 94 -21.55 5.97 3.50
C ALA A 94 -21.28 4.69 2.69
N PRO A 95 -21.41 3.50 3.32
CA PRO A 95 -21.17 2.22 2.66
C PRO A 95 -22.07 2.08 1.42
N PRO A 96 -21.53 1.59 0.28
CA PRO A 96 -22.38 1.25 -0.85
C PRO A 96 -23.28 0.06 -0.49
N PRO A 97 -24.43 -0.12 -1.18
CA PRO A 97 -25.20 -1.35 -1.08
C PRO A 97 -24.31 -2.55 -1.40
N ALA A 98 -24.25 -3.52 -0.50
CA ALA A 98 -23.43 -4.71 -0.66
C ALA A 98 -24.14 -5.92 -0.05
N GLU A 99 -24.05 -7.06 -0.72
CA GLU A 99 -24.62 -8.32 -0.26
C GLU A 99 -23.66 -9.47 -0.53
N GLY A 100 -23.80 -10.55 0.23
CA GLY A 100 -23.05 -11.79 0.06
C GLY A 100 -21.53 -11.58 0.07
N ALA A 101 -20.86 -12.09 -0.97
CA ALA A 101 -19.40 -12.05 -1.06
C ALA A 101 -18.83 -10.62 -1.12
N TYR A 102 -19.57 -9.66 -1.69
CA TYR A 102 -19.08 -8.29 -1.80
C TYR A 102 -19.07 -7.58 -0.44
N ASP A 103 -20.10 -7.78 0.38
CA ASP A 103 -20.18 -7.22 1.74
C ASP A 103 -19.07 -7.78 2.65
N THR A 104 -18.85 -9.10 2.57
CA THR A 104 -17.74 -9.76 3.27
C THR A 104 -16.39 -9.19 2.82
N TYR A 105 -16.21 -9.00 1.51
CA TYR A 105 -15.00 -8.42 0.95
C TYR A 105 -14.77 -6.98 1.42
N LEU A 106 -15.78 -6.11 1.41
CA LEU A 106 -15.65 -4.72 1.87
C LEU A 106 -15.25 -4.68 3.35
N THR A 107 -15.83 -5.55 4.18
CA THR A 107 -15.44 -5.68 5.59
C THR A 107 -13.97 -6.05 5.74
N ILE A 108 -13.50 -7.06 5.00
CA ILE A 108 -12.08 -7.47 5.00
C ILE A 108 -11.17 -6.33 4.54
N LEU A 109 -11.54 -5.65 3.44
CA LEU A 109 -10.79 -4.53 2.89
C LEU A 109 -10.63 -3.40 3.90
N ILE A 110 -11.72 -3.03 4.59
CA ILE A 110 -11.69 -1.99 5.63
C ILE A 110 -10.73 -2.39 6.75
N VAL A 111 -10.82 -3.61 7.28
CA VAL A 111 -9.98 -4.08 8.39
C VAL A 111 -8.50 -4.09 8.00
N VAL A 112 -8.18 -4.70 6.84
CA VAL A 112 -6.80 -4.85 6.38
C VAL A 112 -6.16 -3.48 6.09
N ASN A 113 -6.88 -2.58 5.43
CA ASN A 113 -6.37 -1.25 5.13
C ASN A 113 -6.33 -0.36 6.39
N ALA A 114 -7.22 -0.53 7.37
CA ALA A 114 -7.16 0.21 8.63
C ALA A 114 -5.92 -0.17 9.45
N ILE A 115 -5.63 -1.46 9.57
CA ILE A 115 -4.41 -1.96 10.22
C ILE A 115 -3.17 -1.40 9.51
N SER A 116 -3.16 -1.44 8.17
CA SER A 116 -2.02 -0.95 7.39
C SER A 116 -1.84 0.56 7.52
N LEU A 117 -2.93 1.34 7.49
CA LEU A 117 -2.89 2.78 7.72
C LEU A 117 -2.39 3.16 9.12
N ALA A 118 -2.64 2.34 10.14
CA ALA A 118 -2.09 2.58 11.47
C ALA A 118 -0.54 2.52 11.47
N PHE A 119 0.04 1.57 10.71
CA PHE A 119 1.50 1.51 10.49
C PHE A 119 1.98 2.68 9.62
N ASP A 120 1.27 2.97 8.53
CA ASP A 120 1.61 4.08 7.62
C ASP A 120 1.61 5.43 8.35
N ALA A 121 0.69 5.66 9.30
CA ALA A 121 0.64 6.89 10.07
C ALA A 121 1.91 7.11 10.92
N ASN A 122 2.48 6.04 11.48
CA ASN A 122 3.75 6.12 12.18
C ASN A 122 4.91 6.44 11.23
N ASP A 123 4.94 5.80 10.06
CA ASP A 123 5.96 6.06 9.04
C ASP A 123 5.89 7.49 8.51
N ALA A 124 4.68 7.97 8.20
CA ALA A 124 4.45 9.35 7.79
C ALA A 124 4.88 10.34 8.89
N ARG A 125 4.60 10.06 10.16
CA ARG A 125 5.07 10.88 11.29
C ARG A 125 6.60 10.95 11.35
N LEU A 126 7.30 9.82 11.20
CA LEU A 126 8.77 9.77 11.20
C LEU A 126 9.33 10.54 10.01
N TRP A 127 8.71 10.42 8.83
CA TRP A 127 9.08 11.20 7.67
C TRP A 127 8.84 12.69 7.90
N LEU A 128 7.71 13.12 8.47
CA LEU A 128 7.50 14.54 8.79
C LEU A 128 8.52 15.10 9.78
N ARG A 129 9.12 14.23 10.62
CA ARG A 129 10.21 14.57 11.54
C ARG A 129 11.61 14.59 10.91
N GLY A 130 11.71 14.35 9.61
CA GLY A 130 12.96 14.47 8.86
C GLY A 130 13.64 13.15 8.50
N ASP A 131 13.07 11.99 8.84
CA ASP A 131 13.62 10.71 8.41
C ASP A 131 13.46 10.54 6.89
N ARG A 132 14.59 10.58 6.16
CA ARG A 132 14.67 10.39 4.71
C ARG A 132 15.44 9.11 4.35
N SER A 133 15.69 8.26 5.34
CA SER A 133 16.44 7.02 5.15
C SER A 133 15.71 6.07 4.21
N VAL A 134 16.50 5.35 3.41
CA VAL A 134 16.06 4.18 2.66
C VAL A 134 16.33 2.97 3.55
N TYR A 135 15.38 2.04 3.63
CA TYR A 135 15.62 0.78 4.36
C TYR A 135 16.79 0.04 3.71
N ALA A 136 17.77 -0.33 4.53
CA ALA A 136 19.03 -0.97 4.14
C ALA A 136 19.46 -1.99 5.20
#